data_AF-A0A1M5PHN5-F1
#
_entry.id   AF-A0A1M5PHN5-F1
#
_cell.length_a   1.000
_cell.length_b   1.000
_cell.length_c   1.000
_cell.angle_alpha   90.00
_cell.angle_beta   90.00
_cell.angle_gamma   90.00
#
_symmetry.space_group_name_H-M   'P 1'
#
loop_
_entity.id
_entity.type
_entity.pdbx_description
1 polymer ?
#
loop_
_entity_poly.entity_id
_entity_poly.type
_entity_poly.pdbx_seq_one_letter_code
_entity_poly.pdbx_strand_id
1 'polypeptide(L)'
;MPSPSRSEAAGRPSGTRPADDHAVASLGEIDPCGSRQRGRRSAVAVLDDLVVVGTASGDLLGVDPSALASTPASDPGDDGADSTQAEPRWRLTGSEPVVTATPFDGGVLVGTRGSRGLVRLVDADGTERWRIDAAADIGSPVEETRFRYPFVAALATADGRAYAAARRYERRTEGGDADGSDRRFESVVYAVDPSGSVAWRHNARASPVALGTDGSRLAVAYNRCPEPPAHDDGLVVLDAATGAVDLRWDPRRDAGGAAEDATDTDRSVGDVALTPDGYAVASHADRHGYLLDRDGQVTAMLDAGATIECGVPEGGTDRVYAYPNHVVATEDRVVFVHGNTFPEEGRETAARHPAEHTAVGLAHDGTRRWQADVGGFAHHVDARAGRLAIPVAQHFRDRDPDVHGVRVVDIDDGAVRKRATAGVSTAVALDATVSTVAAVEEPVTYHDGAAAGHGAYRLHLWGL
;
A
#
# COMPACT_ATOMS: atom_id res chain seq x y z
N MET A 1 38.15 -28.07 47.52
CA MET A 1 37.68 -26.70 47.84
C MET A 1 37.52 -25.93 46.55
N PRO A 2 36.43 -25.16 46.37
CA PRO A 2 35.88 -24.83 45.06
C PRO A 2 36.44 -23.54 44.45
N SER A 3 36.45 -23.50 43.12
CA SER A 3 36.82 -22.38 42.25
C SER A 3 35.76 -21.27 42.25
N PRO A 4 36.14 -19.98 42.09
CA PRO A 4 35.19 -18.89 42.11
C PRO A 4 34.52 -18.67 40.74
N SER A 5 33.18 -18.73 40.81
CA SER A 5 32.16 -17.90 40.16
C SER A 5 32.40 -17.26 38.78
N ARG A 6 31.49 -17.65 37.88
CA ARG A 6 30.99 -16.87 36.73
C ARG A 6 30.65 -15.43 37.16
N SER A 7 31.22 -14.44 36.49
CA SER A 7 30.65 -13.09 36.46
C SER A 7 29.66 -12.98 35.30
N GLU A 8 28.52 -12.41 35.63
CA GLU A 8 27.41 -12.00 34.78
C GLU A 8 27.88 -11.27 33.52
N ALA A 9 27.51 -11.80 32.35
CA ALA A 9 27.43 -11.01 31.14
C ALA A 9 26.09 -10.26 31.20
N ALA A 10 26.16 -9.00 31.61
CA ALA A 10 25.06 -8.06 31.58
C ALA A 10 24.47 -7.96 30.16
N GLY A 11 23.14 -7.96 30.08
CA GLY A 11 22.38 -7.77 28.85
C GLY A 11 22.73 -6.45 28.17
N ARG A 12 22.91 -6.50 26.86
CA ARG A 12 22.86 -5.30 26.02
C ARG A 12 21.40 -4.85 25.93
N PRO A 13 21.09 -3.56 26.13
CA PRO A 13 19.78 -3.04 25.81
C PRO A 13 19.57 -3.12 24.29
N SER A 14 18.32 -3.40 23.87
CA SER A 14 17.83 -3.23 22.50
C SER A 14 18.19 -1.82 22.03
N GLY A 15 19.19 -1.73 21.16
CA GLY A 15 19.76 -0.46 20.73
C GLY A 15 18.78 0.30 19.86
N THR A 16 18.27 1.42 20.35
CA THR A 16 17.72 2.48 19.52
C THR A 16 18.80 2.90 18.53
N ARG A 17 18.48 2.80 17.24
CA ARG A 17 19.39 3.18 16.16
C ARG A 17 19.61 4.70 16.20
N PRO A 18 20.85 5.21 16.04
CA PRO A 18 21.08 6.64 15.87
C PRO A 18 20.22 7.19 14.73
N ALA A 19 19.61 8.35 14.94
CA ALA A 19 19.01 9.10 13.85
C ALA A 19 20.09 9.32 12.78
N ASP A 20 19.75 8.99 11.53
CA ASP A 20 20.59 9.09 10.32
C ASP A 20 21.48 7.89 9.94
N ASP A 21 21.40 6.76 10.66
CA ASP A 21 21.95 5.50 10.13
C ASP A 21 21.16 5.06 8.88
N HIS A 22 21.87 4.76 7.79
CA HIS A 22 21.30 4.22 6.55
C HIS A 22 22.07 2.98 6.13
N ALA A 23 21.34 1.93 5.77
CA ALA A 23 21.91 0.73 5.19
C ALA A 23 21.12 0.21 3.99
N VAL A 24 21.80 -0.54 3.12
CA VAL A 24 21.26 -0.98 1.83
C VAL A 24 21.64 -2.45 1.58
N ALA A 25 20.70 -3.25 1.06
CA ALA A 25 20.93 -4.61 0.59
C ALA A 25 20.46 -4.77 -0.86
N SER A 26 21.22 -5.49 -1.70
CA SER A 26 20.76 -5.84 -3.05
C SER A 26 19.66 -6.91 -3.01
N LEU A 27 18.64 -6.73 -3.84
CA LEU A 27 17.56 -7.71 -4.04
C LEU A 27 17.70 -8.46 -5.38
N GLY A 28 18.79 -8.22 -6.12
CA GLY A 28 19.06 -8.78 -7.43
C GLY A 28 18.75 -7.80 -8.57
N GLU A 29 18.41 -8.35 -9.74
CA GLU A 29 18.09 -7.55 -10.93
C GLU A 29 16.64 -7.81 -11.36
N ILE A 30 15.96 -6.74 -11.79
CA ILE A 30 14.62 -6.79 -12.34
C ILE A 30 14.51 -5.80 -13.49
N ASP A 31 13.56 -6.04 -14.40
CA ASP A 31 13.23 -5.06 -15.43
C ASP A 31 12.85 -3.72 -14.77
N PRO A 32 13.37 -2.58 -15.26
CA PRO A 32 12.97 -1.28 -14.73
C PRO A 32 11.47 -1.04 -14.80
N CYS A 33 10.95 -0.34 -13.81
CA CYS A 33 9.62 0.23 -13.88
C CYS A 33 9.53 1.19 -15.09
N GLY A 34 8.40 1.16 -15.78
CA GLY A 34 8.06 2.23 -16.72
C GLY A 34 7.47 3.42 -15.97
N SER A 35 7.43 4.58 -16.62
CA SER A 35 6.97 5.83 -16.01
C SER A 35 5.59 5.72 -15.37
N ARG A 36 4.66 4.96 -15.98
CA ARG A 36 3.28 4.74 -15.50
C ARG A 36 3.12 3.70 -14.39
N GLN A 37 4.21 3.05 -13.95
CA GLN A 37 4.28 2.11 -12.83
C GLN A 37 3.12 1.10 -12.73
N ARG A 38 3.34 -0.13 -13.24
CA ARG A 38 2.29 -1.13 -13.47
C ARG A 38 1.84 -1.90 -12.21
N GLY A 39 1.73 -1.22 -11.07
CA GLY A 39 1.28 -1.73 -9.77
C GLY A 39 2.36 -2.45 -8.95
N ARG A 40 2.02 -2.87 -7.72
CA ARG A 40 2.95 -3.49 -6.74
C ARG A 40 3.57 -4.79 -7.25
N ARG A 41 4.87 -4.97 -7.07
CA ARG A 41 5.59 -6.23 -7.36
C ARG A 41 6.57 -6.65 -6.26
N SER A 42 6.69 -5.84 -5.23
CA SER A 42 7.51 -6.11 -4.05
C SER A 42 6.71 -5.72 -2.83
N ALA A 43 7.08 -6.28 -1.67
CA ALA A 43 6.53 -5.91 -0.38
C ALA A 43 7.60 -6.02 0.70
N VAL A 44 7.42 -5.31 1.82
CA VAL A 44 8.33 -5.38 2.96
C VAL A 44 7.54 -5.36 4.25
N ALA A 45 8.01 -6.10 5.24
CA ALA A 45 7.49 -6.09 6.61
C ALA A 45 8.67 -6.05 7.59
N VAL A 46 8.48 -5.38 8.73
CA VAL A 46 9.49 -5.29 9.79
C VAL A 46 8.98 -6.02 11.03
N LEU A 47 9.80 -6.95 11.53
CA LEU A 47 9.69 -7.61 12.82
C LEU A 47 10.77 -7.03 13.76
N ASP A 48 10.73 -7.39 15.04
CA ASP A 48 11.63 -6.84 16.07
C ASP A 48 13.13 -7.02 15.75
N ASP A 49 13.52 -8.18 15.18
CA ASP A 49 14.92 -8.53 14.87
C ASP A 49 15.14 -8.88 13.39
N LEU A 50 14.14 -8.65 12.52
CA LEU A 50 14.17 -9.12 11.15
C LEU A 50 13.36 -8.20 10.21
N VAL A 51 13.93 -7.91 9.05
CA VAL A 51 13.18 -7.31 7.94
C VAL A 51 12.93 -8.39 6.89
N VAL A 52 11.67 -8.60 6.53
CA VAL A 52 11.28 -9.56 5.49
C VAL A 52 10.89 -8.81 4.23
N VAL A 53 11.57 -9.13 3.13
CA VAL A 53 11.29 -8.57 1.81
C VAL A 53 10.73 -9.64 0.90
N GLY A 54 9.58 -9.37 0.33
CA GLY A 54 9.02 -10.13 -0.77
C GLY A 54 9.35 -9.48 -2.11
N THR A 55 9.84 -10.29 -3.03
CA THR A 55 10.44 -9.80 -4.28
C THR A 55 9.53 -9.97 -5.51
N ALA A 56 9.92 -9.29 -6.60
CA ALA A 56 9.24 -9.37 -7.90
C ALA A 56 9.37 -10.74 -8.59
N SER A 57 10.38 -11.54 -8.24
CA SER A 57 10.47 -12.94 -8.68
C SER A 57 9.62 -13.88 -7.83
N GLY A 58 9.21 -13.44 -6.63
CA GLY A 58 8.43 -14.20 -5.67
C GLY A 58 9.22 -14.77 -4.49
N ASP A 59 10.54 -14.56 -4.45
CA ASP A 59 11.35 -14.94 -3.29
C ASP A 59 10.98 -14.09 -2.06
N LEU A 60 11.06 -14.69 -0.88
CA LEU A 60 11.08 -14.01 0.41
C LEU A 60 12.49 -14.06 0.98
N LEU A 61 12.97 -12.93 1.48
CA LEU A 61 14.29 -12.78 2.09
C LEU A 61 14.12 -12.26 3.52
N GLY A 62 14.69 -12.95 4.49
CA GLY A 62 14.84 -12.43 5.85
C GLY A 62 16.20 -11.79 6.01
N VAL A 63 16.25 -10.52 6.37
CA VAL A 63 17.49 -9.75 6.51
C VAL A 63 17.60 -9.25 7.94
N ASP A 64 18.73 -9.53 8.58
CA ASP A 64 19.05 -9.01 9.91
C ASP A 64 19.40 -7.52 9.78
N PRO A 65 18.64 -6.60 10.43
CA PRO A 65 18.92 -5.17 10.38
C PRO A 65 20.32 -4.80 10.91
N SER A 66 20.88 -5.58 11.83
CA SER A 66 22.20 -5.35 12.41
C SER A 66 23.34 -5.76 11.48
N ALA A 67 23.12 -6.76 10.62
CA ALA A 67 24.09 -7.14 9.58
C ALA A 67 24.31 -6.01 8.57
N LEU A 68 23.29 -5.18 8.39
CA LEU A 68 23.29 -4.01 7.52
C LEU A 68 23.96 -2.76 8.14
N ALA A 69 24.07 -2.69 9.47
CA ALA A 69 24.65 -1.54 10.18
C ALA A 69 26.19 -1.50 10.17
N SER A 70 26.85 -2.55 9.66
CA SER A 70 28.31 -2.68 9.74
C SER A 70 29.07 -1.89 8.66
N THR A 71 28.37 -1.24 7.73
CA THR A 71 29.02 -0.55 6.62
C THR A 71 28.31 0.77 6.32
N PRO A 72 29.01 1.91 6.46
CA PRO A 72 28.45 3.19 6.05
C PRO A 72 28.20 3.18 4.54
N ALA A 73 26.98 3.55 4.13
CA ALA A 73 26.70 3.84 2.73
C ALA A 73 27.50 5.09 2.33
N SER A 74 28.21 5.02 1.20
CA SER A 74 28.72 6.19 0.48
C SER A 74 27.54 7.10 0.09
N ASP A 75 27.80 8.40 -0.09
CA ASP A 75 26.81 9.47 -0.32
C ASP A 75 25.55 9.03 -1.12
N PRO A 76 24.34 9.49 -0.73
CA PRO A 76 23.05 9.05 -1.29
C PRO A 76 22.78 9.47 -2.76
N GLY A 77 23.82 9.76 -3.53
CA GLY A 77 23.76 10.05 -4.97
C GLY A 77 24.92 9.43 -5.76
N ASP A 78 25.72 8.54 -5.16
CA ASP A 78 26.72 7.79 -5.89
C ASP A 78 26.09 6.50 -6.45
N ASP A 79 26.00 6.42 -7.77
CA ASP A 79 25.64 5.20 -8.51
C ASP A 79 26.70 4.08 -8.33
N GLY A 80 27.76 4.39 -7.59
CA GLY A 80 28.85 3.50 -7.20
C GLY A 80 28.41 2.23 -6.47
N ALA A 81 28.95 1.11 -6.93
CA ALA A 81 28.66 -0.26 -6.55
C ALA A 81 28.96 -0.67 -5.09
N ASP A 82 29.15 0.27 -4.16
CA ASP A 82 29.45 0.01 -2.75
C ASP A 82 28.19 -0.22 -1.90
N SER A 83 27.19 -0.89 -2.48
CA SER A 83 26.16 -1.55 -1.67
C SER A 83 26.79 -2.75 -0.99
N THR A 84 26.89 -2.74 0.34
CA THR A 84 27.29 -3.96 1.03
C THR A 84 26.23 -5.02 0.86
N GLN A 85 26.62 -6.11 0.21
CA GLN A 85 25.81 -7.31 0.10
C GLN A 85 25.70 -7.95 1.49
N ALA A 86 24.75 -7.48 2.30
CA ALA A 86 24.31 -8.27 3.44
C ALA A 86 23.63 -9.53 2.90
N GLU A 87 24.26 -10.67 3.11
CA GLU A 87 23.65 -11.96 2.81
C GLU A 87 22.38 -12.11 3.66
N PRO A 88 21.24 -12.48 3.06
CA PRO A 88 20.03 -12.70 3.82
C PRO A 88 20.25 -13.85 4.82
N ARG A 89 19.68 -13.71 6.02
CA ARG A 89 19.67 -14.77 7.04
C ARG A 89 19.05 -16.06 6.50
N TRP A 90 18.03 -15.90 5.66
CA TRP A 90 17.37 -16.99 4.95
C TRP A 90 16.72 -16.48 3.66
N ARG A 91 16.50 -17.42 2.72
CA ARG A 91 15.75 -17.20 1.49
C ARG A 91 14.75 -18.34 1.32
N LEU A 92 13.48 -17.98 1.11
CA LEU A 92 12.44 -18.91 0.69
C LEU A 92 12.06 -18.62 -0.77
N THR A 93 12.34 -19.56 -1.66
CA THR A 93 12.08 -19.39 -3.09
C THR A 93 10.58 -19.43 -3.41
N GLY A 94 10.12 -18.49 -4.22
CA GLY A 94 8.76 -18.44 -4.72
C GLY A 94 8.68 -18.39 -6.25
N SER A 95 7.46 -18.34 -6.76
CA SER A 95 7.18 -18.36 -8.21
C SER A 95 6.20 -17.27 -8.64
N GLU A 96 5.74 -16.44 -7.69
CA GLU A 96 4.76 -15.39 -7.95
C GLU A 96 5.19 -14.13 -7.20
N PRO A 97 5.21 -12.95 -7.84
CA PRO A 97 5.56 -11.69 -7.19
C PRO A 97 4.83 -11.52 -5.87
N VAL A 98 5.57 -11.12 -4.83
CA VAL A 98 4.99 -10.78 -3.53
C VAL A 98 4.59 -9.31 -3.55
N VAL A 99 3.33 -9.04 -3.22
CA VAL A 99 2.69 -7.73 -3.47
C VAL A 99 2.11 -7.10 -2.22
N THR A 100 2.00 -7.86 -1.14
CA THR A 100 1.60 -7.43 0.20
C THR A 100 2.36 -8.25 1.24
N ALA A 101 2.71 -7.62 2.36
CA ALA A 101 3.35 -8.26 3.50
C ALA A 101 2.94 -7.51 4.78
N THR A 102 2.69 -8.25 5.86
CA THR A 102 2.41 -7.67 7.19
C THR A 102 2.84 -8.64 8.30
N PRO A 103 3.35 -8.15 9.44
CA PRO A 103 3.62 -9.00 10.61
C PRO A 103 2.37 -9.76 11.08
N PHE A 104 2.54 -11.04 11.40
CA PHE A 104 1.49 -11.88 11.96
C PHE A 104 2.06 -13.06 12.75
N ASP A 105 1.60 -13.25 13.99
CA ASP A 105 1.91 -14.41 14.85
C ASP A 105 3.40 -14.80 14.90
N GLY A 106 4.26 -13.79 15.11
CA GLY A 106 5.72 -13.96 15.19
C GLY A 106 6.42 -14.22 13.85
N GLY A 107 5.68 -14.19 12.74
CA GLY A 107 6.18 -14.28 11.38
C GLY A 107 5.64 -13.18 10.49
N VAL A 108 5.63 -13.42 9.19
CA VAL A 108 5.11 -12.50 8.18
C VAL A 108 4.07 -13.19 7.31
N LEU A 109 2.89 -12.58 7.26
CA LEU A 109 1.83 -12.92 6.33
C LEU A 109 2.09 -12.20 5.01
N VAL A 110 2.13 -12.95 3.91
CA VAL A 110 2.40 -12.42 2.57
C VAL A 110 1.30 -12.78 1.58
N GLY A 111 1.04 -11.87 0.65
CA GLY A 111 0.12 -12.06 -0.45
C GLY A 111 0.85 -11.96 -1.79
N THR A 112 0.53 -12.85 -2.72
CA THR A 112 1.13 -12.86 -4.07
C THR A 112 0.14 -12.46 -5.16
N ARG A 113 0.70 -12.17 -6.33
CA ARG A 113 -0.06 -12.00 -7.57
C ARG A 113 0.50 -12.93 -8.64
N GLY A 114 -0.28 -13.93 -9.04
CA GLY A 114 0.13 -14.94 -10.01
C GLY A 114 -0.98 -15.93 -10.28
N SER A 115 -0.65 -17.09 -10.86
CA SER A 115 -1.65 -18.07 -11.26
C SER A 115 -2.47 -18.63 -10.10
N ARG A 116 -1.93 -18.60 -8.88
CA ARG A 116 -2.59 -19.05 -7.65
C ARG A 116 -3.03 -17.90 -6.74
N GLY A 117 -2.27 -16.80 -6.64
CA GLY A 117 -2.62 -15.69 -5.76
C GLY A 117 -2.62 -16.15 -4.30
N LEU A 118 -1.45 -16.41 -3.77
CA LEU A 118 -1.24 -17.14 -2.53
C LEU A 118 -1.27 -16.20 -1.33
N VAL A 119 -1.92 -16.65 -0.27
CA VAL A 119 -1.76 -16.09 1.08
C VAL A 119 -0.90 -17.06 1.87
N ARG A 120 0.23 -16.63 2.43
CA ARG A 120 1.16 -17.53 3.15
C ARG A 120 1.66 -16.91 4.42
N LEU A 121 1.85 -17.73 5.45
CA LEU A 121 2.55 -17.33 6.67
C LEU A 121 3.93 -17.99 6.69
N VAL A 122 4.95 -17.17 6.90
CA VAL A 122 6.34 -17.60 7.01
C VAL A 122 6.90 -17.14 8.36
N ASP A 123 7.53 -18.06 9.07
CA ASP A 123 8.14 -17.81 10.37
C ASP A 123 9.40 -16.95 10.26
N ALA A 124 9.84 -16.36 11.38
CA ALA A 124 11.04 -15.53 11.41
C ALA A 124 12.34 -16.26 11.01
N ASP A 125 12.33 -17.60 10.98
CA ASP A 125 13.46 -18.43 10.51
C ASP A 125 13.37 -18.78 9.01
N GLY A 126 12.33 -18.34 8.31
CA GLY A 126 12.10 -18.60 6.89
C GLY A 126 11.27 -19.86 6.60
N THR A 127 10.81 -20.58 7.62
CA THR A 127 9.96 -21.76 7.45
C THR A 127 8.54 -21.34 7.05
N GLU A 128 8.03 -21.87 5.93
CA GLU A 128 6.63 -21.68 5.57
C GLU A 128 5.74 -22.52 6.48
N ARG A 129 4.89 -21.85 7.27
CA ARG A 129 4.00 -22.52 8.21
C ARG A 129 2.76 -23.06 7.53
N TRP A 130 2.15 -22.26 6.67
CA TRP A 130 0.98 -22.65 5.87
C TRP A 130 0.80 -21.73 4.65
N ARG A 131 -0.04 -22.18 3.72
CA ARG A 131 -0.46 -21.41 2.54
C ARG A 131 -1.92 -21.65 2.20
N ILE A 132 -2.56 -20.64 1.59
CA ILE A 132 -3.90 -20.70 1.00
C ILE A 132 -3.76 -20.30 -0.48
N ASP A 133 -4.43 -21.06 -1.35
CA ASP A 133 -4.54 -20.79 -2.78
C ASP A 133 -5.84 -20.04 -3.06
N ALA A 134 -5.77 -18.72 -3.29
CA ALA A 134 -6.98 -17.95 -3.54
C ALA A 134 -7.66 -18.37 -4.83
N ALA A 135 -6.91 -18.82 -5.85
CA ALA A 135 -7.49 -19.28 -7.12
C ALA A 135 -8.43 -20.48 -6.95
N ALA A 136 -8.36 -21.22 -5.84
CA ALA A 136 -9.35 -22.24 -5.50
C ALA A 136 -10.75 -21.66 -5.22
N ASP A 137 -10.83 -20.41 -4.75
CA ASP A 137 -12.09 -19.71 -4.44
C ASP A 137 -12.49 -18.72 -5.56
N ILE A 138 -11.53 -18.02 -6.18
CA ILE A 138 -11.80 -16.97 -7.21
C ILE A 138 -11.50 -17.41 -8.65
N GLY A 139 -11.05 -18.65 -8.83
CA GLY A 139 -10.73 -19.27 -10.11
C GLY A 139 -9.34 -18.94 -10.65
N SER A 140 -8.87 -19.80 -11.55
CA SER A 140 -7.62 -19.63 -12.31
C SER A 140 -7.66 -18.41 -13.25
N PRO A 141 -6.50 -17.85 -13.64
CA PRO A 141 -6.45 -16.79 -14.64
C PRO A 141 -7.02 -17.26 -15.98
N VAL A 142 -7.76 -16.36 -16.66
CA VAL A 142 -8.27 -16.62 -18.02
C VAL A 142 -7.16 -16.47 -19.07
N GLU A 143 -6.20 -15.58 -18.82
CA GLU A 143 -5.00 -15.41 -19.64
C GLU A 143 -3.81 -15.14 -18.72
N GLU A 144 -2.62 -15.55 -19.16
CA GLU A 144 -1.36 -15.34 -18.45
C GLU A 144 -0.85 -13.91 -18.61
N THR A 145 -1.62 -12.97 -18.08
CA THR A 145 -1.25 -11.56 -18.02
C THR A 145 -1.40 -11.06 -16.59
N ARG A 146 -0.49 -10.16 -16.19
CA ARG A 146 -0.46 -9.57 -14.85
C ARG A 146 -1.84 -9.12 -14.36
N PHE A 147 -2.62 -8.45 -15.22
CA PHE A 147 -3.94 -7.92 -14.87
C PHE A 147 -5.02 -8.97 -14.66
N ARG A 148 -4.87 -10.18 -15.23
CA ARG A 148 -5.85 -11.26 -15.12
C ARG A 148 -5.46 -12.34 -14.12
N TYR A 149 -4.29 -12.22 -13.49
CA TYR A 149 -3.90 -13.09 -12.38
C TYR A 149 -4.73 -12.82 -11.11
N PRO A 150 -5.09 -13.88 -10.37
CA PRO A 150 -5.38 -13.79 -8.94
C PRO A 150 -4.40 -12.85 -8.22
N PHE A 151 -4.96 -11.96 -7.39
CA PHE A 151 -4.22 -10.91 -6.71
C PHE A 151 -4.71 -10.78 -5.26
N VAL A 152 -3.82 -11.07 -4.30
CA VAL A 152 -4.03 -10.72 -2.89
C VAL A 152 -3.76 -9.22 -2.71
N ALA A 153 -4.82 -8.42 -2.77
CA ALA A 153 -4.78 -6.97 -2.88
C ALA A 153 -4.45 -6.27 -1.56
N ALA A 154 -4.88 -6.84 -0.44
CA ALA A 154 -4.72 -6.26 0.89
C ALA A 154 -4.62 -7.35 1.96
N LEU A 155 -3.86 -7.04 3.00
CA LEU A 155 -3.72 -7.82 4.22
C LEU A 155 -3.95 -6.91 5.43
N ALA A 156 -4.55 -7.44 6.49
CA ALA A 156 -4.67 -6.77 7.77
C ALA A 156 -4.57 -7.79 8.90
N THR A 157 -4.15 -7.37 10.09
CA THR A 157 -4.00 -8.24 11.26
C THR A 157 -4.47 -7.51 12.51
N ALA A 158 -5.19 -8.21 13.39
CA ALA A 158 -5.59 -7.74 14.71
C ALA A 158 -5.98 -8.94 15.59
N ASP A 159 -5.76 -8.82 16.91
CA ASP A 159 -6.21 -9.78 17.93
C ASP A 159 -5.93 -11.26 17.60
N GLY A 160 -4.73 -11.54 17.08
CA GLY A 160 -4.31 -12.90 16.73
C GLY A 160 -5.00 -13.47 15.49
N ARG A 161 -5.67 -12.65 14.70
CA ARG A 161 -6.34 -13.04 13.45
C ARG A 161 -5.75 -12.29 12.26
N ALA A 162 -5.67 -12.99 11.14
CA ALA A 162 -5.25 -12.44 9.86
C ALA A 162 -6.44 -12.29 8.93
N TYR A 163 -6.43 -11.22 8.13
CA TYR A 163 -7.40 -10.97 7.08
C TYR A 163 -6.69 -10.77 5.75
N ALA A 164 -7.26 -11.35 4.69
CA ALA A 164 -6.71 -11.23 3.35
C ALA A 164 -7.83 -11.03 2.34
N ALA A 165 -7.66 -10.04 1.47
CA ALA A 165 -8.56 -9.79 0.36
C ALA A 165 -7.90 -10.22 -0.95
N ALA A 166 -8.54 -11.14 -1.67
CA ALA A 166 -8.10 -11.63 -2.96
C ALA A 166 -9.15 -11.37 -4.03
N ARG A 167 -8.68 -11.10 -5.26
CA ARG A 167 -9.55 -10.86 -6.42
C ARG A 167 -8.95 -11.37 -7.72
N ARG A 168 -9.81 -11.73 -8.66
CA ARG A 168 -9.48 -12.00 -10.06
C ARG A 168 -10.29 -11.08 -10.94
N TYR A 169 -9.63 -10.46 -11.91
CA TYR A 169 -10.26 -9.59 -12.90
C TYR A 169 -10.29 -10.26 -14.27
N GLU A 170 -11.40 -10.09 -14.97
CA GLU A 170 -11.52 -10.48 -16.37
C GLU A 170 -12.35 -9.49 -17.17
N ARG A 171 -12.18 -9.56 -18.49
CA ARG A 171 -13.01 -8.90 -19.50
C ARG A 171 -13.69 -9.99 -20.31
N ARG A 172 -15.01 -9.96 -20.38
CA ARG A 172 -15.82 -10.85 -21.21
C ARG A 172 -16.38 -10.08 -22.39
N THR A 173 -16.50 -10.74 -23.53
CA THR A 173 -17.23 -10.23 -24.69
C THR A 173 -18.51 -11.04 -24.79
N GLU A 174 -19.54 -10.70 -24.03
CA GLU A 174 -20.87 -11.29 -24.23
C GLU A 174 -21.67 -10.39 -25.18
N GLY A 175 -22.16 -10.96 -26.29
CA GLY A 175 -23.16 -10.30 -27.12
C GLY A 175 -22.68 -9.40 -28.25
N GLY A 176 -21.73 -9.83 -29.10
CA GLY A 176 -21.58 -9.35 -30.49
C GLY A 176 -21.22 -7.88 -30.73
N ASP A 177 -21.23 -7.02 -29.72
CA ASP A 177 -20.83 -5.62 -29.84
C ASP A 177 -19.32 -5.51 -29.72
N ALA A 178 -18.70 -5.09 -30.82
CA ALA A 178 -17.25 -5.04 -31.00
C ALA A 178 -16.52 -4.01 -30.10
N ASP A 179 -17.24 -3.24 -29.28
CA ASP A 179 -16.69 -2.16 -28.45
C ASP A 179 -16.87 -2.32 -26.92
N GLY A 180 -17.63 -3.31 -26.45
CA GLY A 180 -17.95 -3.46 -25.02
C GLY A 180 -17.44 -4.77 -24.42
N SER A 181 -16.33 -4.73 -23.68
CA SER A 181 -15.97 -5.87 -22.82
C SER A 181 -16.48 -5.63 -21.40
N ASP A 182 -17.44 -6.43 -20.94
CA ASP A 182 -17.93 -6.36 -19.56
C ASP A 182 -16.83 -6.76 -18.59
N ARG A 183 -16.49 -5.83 -17.70
CA ARG A 183 -15.52 -6.04 -16.62
C ARG A 183 -16.17 -6.92 -15.56
N ARG A 184 -15.47 -7.95 -15.11
CA ARG A 184 -15.95 -8.83 -14.05
C ARG A 184 -14.89 -9.08 -13.00
N PHE A 185 -15.34 -9.19 -11.75
CA PHE A 185 -14.52 -9.56 -10.62
C PHE A 185 -15.11 -10.79 -9.92
N GLU A 186 -14.23 -11.71 -9.55
CA GLU A 186 -14.52 -12.73 -8.54
C GLU A 186 -13.55 -12.47 -7.39
N SER A 187 -14.09 -12.29 -6.19
CA SER A 187 -13.30 -11.83 -5.04
C SER A 187 -13.75 -12.50 -3.75
N VAL A 188 -12.81 -12.62 -2.81
CA VAL A 188 -13.02 -13.22 -1.50
C VAL A 188 -12.20 -12.48 -0.45
N VAL A 189 -12.79 -12.29 0.72
CA VAL A 189 -12.10 -11.85 1.94
C VAL A 189 -12.10 -13.02 2.92
N TYR A 190 -10.92 -13.32 3.47
CA TYR A 190 -10.72 -14.38 4.45
C TYR A 190 -10.53 -13.79 5.84
N ALA A 191 -11.00 -14.52 6.86
CA ALA A 191 -10.36 -14.51 8.17
C ALA A 191 -9.64 -15.84 8.41
N VAL A 192 -8.39 -15.75 8.84
CA VAL A 192 -7.49 -16.89 8.99
C VAL A 192 -6.90 -16.88 10.38
N ASP A 193 -7.00 -18.03 11.06
CA ASP A 193 -6.38 -18.24 12.36
C ASP A 193 -4.86 -18.49 12.19
N PRO A 194 -4.05 -18.35 13.25
CA PRO A 194 -2.61 -18.60 13.18
C PRO A 194 -2.20 -19.99 12.66
N SER A 195 -3.10 -20.98 12.81
CA SER A 195 -2.93 -22.33 12.27
C SER A 195 -3.07 -22.44 10.75
N GLY A 196 -3.54 -21.39 10.08
CA GLY A 196 -3.90 -21.41 8.66
C GLY A 196 -5.33 -21.89 8.41
N SER A 197 -6.10 -22.19 9.46
CA SER A 197 -7.51 -22.52 9.34
C SER A 197 -8.32 -21.28 8.94
N VAL A 198 -9.11 -21.39 7.87
CA VAL A 198 -10.02 -20.32 7.45
C VAL A 198 -11.28 -20.38 8.30
N ALA A 199 -11.46 -19.38 9.17
CA ALA A 199 -12.62 -19.28 10.03
C ALA A 199 -13.89 -18.92 9.27
N TRP A 200 -13.79 -17.98 8.32
CA TRP A 200 -14.88 -17.59 7.45
C TRP A 200 -14.38 -17.02 6.12
N ARG A 201 -15.29 -16.94 5.14
CA ARG A 201 -15.09 -16.33 3.82
C ARG A 201 -16.23 -15.36 3.51
N HIS A 202 -15.91 -14.22 2.94
CA HIS A 202 -16.88 -13.26 2.40
C HIS A 202 -16.62 -13.06 0.90
N ASN A 203 -17.54 -13.54 0.06
CA ASN A 203 -17.40 -13.46 -1.40
C ASN A 203 -18.08 -12.20 -1.95
N ALA A 204 -17.50 -11.58 -2.98
CA ALA A 204 -18.06 -10.41 -3.64
C ALA A 204 -17.72 -10.37 -5.13
N ARG A 205 -18.61 -9.75 -5.94
CA ARG A 205 -18.37 -9.45 -7.36
C ARG A 205 -17.94 -8.00 -7.56
N ALA A 206 -16.93 -7.61 -6.80
CA ALA A 206 -16.33 -6.30 -6.87
C ALA A 206 -14.85 -6.42 -6.54
N SER A 207 -14.14 -5.33 -6.67
CA SER A 207 -12.70 -5.25 -6.47
C SER A 207 -12.35 -4.77 -5.06
N PRO A 208 -12.10 -5.65 -4.07
CA PRO A 208 -11.53 -5.22 -2.81
C PRO A 208 -10.10 -4.71 -3.04
N VAL A 209 -9.76 -3.58 -2.44
CA VAL A 209 -8.45 -2.92 -2.62
C VAL A 209 -7.74 -2.59 -1.32
N ALA A 210 -8.46 -2.47 -0.21
CA ALA A 210 -7.92 -2.18 1.10
C ALA A 210 -8.73 -2.83 2.21
N LEU A 211 -8.08 -3.03 3.35
CA LEU A 211 -8.64 -3.58 4.57
C LEU A 211 -8.21 -2.71 5.76
N GLY A 212 -9.14 -2.42 6.65
CA GLY A 212 -8.86 -1.85 7.98
C GLY A 212 -9.53 -2.68 9.06
N THR A 213 -8.89 -2.84 10.22
CA THR A 213 -9.48 -3.58 11.34
C THR A 213 -9.03 -3.05 12.69
N ASP A 214 -9.91 -3.17 13.68
CA ASP A 214 -9.65 -2.88 15.10
C ASP A 214 -9.79 -4.15 15.98
N GLY A 215 -9.84 -5.34 15.35
CA GLY A 215 -10.03 -6.62 16.02
C GLY A 215 -11.48 -7.07 16.17
N SER A 216 -12.42 -6.11 16.26
CA SER A 216 -13.87 -6.38 16.33
C SER A 216 -14.61 -6.13 15.01
N ARG A 217 -14.12 -5.16 14.23
CA ARG A 217 -14.65 -4.76 12.93
C ARG A 217 -13.59 -4.98 11.85
N LEU A 218 -14.03 -5.36 10.67
CA LEU A 218 -13.22 -5.39 9.45
C LEU A 218 -13.90 -4.54 8.37
N ALA A 219 -13.32 -3.39 8.06
CA ALA A 219 -13.73 -2.56 6.94
C ALA A 219 -13.05 -3.05 5.65
N VAL A 220 -13.84 -3.19 4.58
CA VAL A 220 -13.38 -3.60 3.26
C VAL A 220 -13.75 -2.51 2.25
N ALA A 221 -12.74 -1.92 1.61
CA ALA A 221 -12.91 -0.95 0.54
C ALA A 221 -12.99 -1.64 -0.83
N TYR A 222 -14.04 -1.35 -1.58
CA TYR A 222 -14.27 -1.81 -2.94
C TYR A 222 -14.16 -0.64 -3.93
N ASN A 223 -13.15 -0.69 -4.78
CA ASN A 223 -12.86 0.40 -5.71
C ASN A 223 -13.51 0.20 -7.08
N ARG A 224 -13.77 -1.03 -7.54
CA ARG A 224 -14.43 -1.24 -8.83
C ARG A 224 -15.64 -2.15 -8.68
N CYS A 225 -16.80 -1.63 -9.03
CA CYS A 225 -18.11 -2.28 -8.88
C CYS A 225 -18.85 -2.30 -10.23
N PRO A 226 -18.31 -2.99 -11.26
CA PRO A 226 -18.85 -2.93 -12.62
C PRO A 226 -20.16 -3.70 -12.82
N GLU A 227 -20.58 -4.50 -11.82
CA GLU A 227 -21.83 -5.26 -11.84
C GLU A 227 -22.74 -4.76 -10.69
N PRO A 228 -23.35 -3.54 -10.75
CA PRO A 228 -24.15 -2.99 -9.65
C PRO A 228 -25.24 -3.93 -9.10
N PRO A 229 -25.97 -4.72 -9.91
CA PRO A 229 -26.93 -5.69 -9.38
C PRO A 229 -26.31 -6.78 -8.49
N ALA A 230 -25.00 -7.04 -8.64
CA ALA A 230 -24.27 -8.02 -7.84
C ALA A 230 -23.51 -7.38 -6.66
N HIS A 231 -22.99 -6.16 -6.84
CA HIS A 231 -22.30 -5.41 -5.80
C HIS A 231 -22.20 -3.93 -6.17
N ASP A 232 -22.69 -3.06 -5.31
CA ASP A 232 -22.68 -1.59 -5.51
C ASP A 232 -22.25 -0.82 -4.25
N ASP A 233 -21.59 -1.51 -3.31
CA ASP A 233 -21.12 -0.91 -2.07
C ASP A 233 -19.62 -0.57 -2.19
N GLY A 234 -19.24 0.67 -1.94
CA GLY A 234 -17.85 1.09 -1.85
C GLY A 234 -17.18 0.64 -0.57
N LEU A 235 -17.94 0.60 0.52
CA LEU A 235 -17.49 0.15 1.83
C LEU A 235 -18.44 -0.92 2.35
N VAL A 236 -17.87 -2.04 2.79
CA VAL A 236 -18.57 -3.04 3.60
C VAL A 236 -17.81 -3.21 4.90
N VAL A 237 -18.52 -3.14 6.03
CA VAL A 237 -17.95 -3.48 7.34
C VAL A 237 -18.51 -4.82 7.76
N LEU A 238 -17.58 -5.72 8.11
CA LEU A 238 -17.87 -7.06 8.57
C LEU A 238 -17.60 -7.17 10.07
N ASP A 239 -18.42 -7.93 10.77
CA ASP A 239 -18.09 -8.46 12.10
C ASP A 239 -16.84 -9.34 11.96
N ALA A 240 -15.78 -8.99 12.67
CA ALA A 240 -14.47 -9.58 12.48
C ALA A 240 -14.40 -11.06 12.89
N ALA A 241 -15.30 -11.49 13.78
CA ALA A 241 -15.37 -12.85 14.29
C ALA A 241 -16.14 -13.80 13.36
N THR A 242 -17.18 -13.31 12.69
CA THR A 242 -18.16 -14.13 11.94
C THR A 242 -18.16 -13.88 10.43
N GLY A 243 -17.68 -12.72 9.98
CA GLY A 243 -17.77 -12.28 8.59
C GLY A 243 -19.17 -11.83 8.17
N ALA A 244 -20.10 -11.67 9.13
CA ALA A 244 -21.42 -11.10 8.89
C ALA A 244 -21.30 -9.62 8.51
N VAL A 245 -22.20 -9.14 7.65
CA VAL A 245 -22.19 -7.74 7.22
C VAL A 245 -22.94 -6.89 8.23
N ASP A 246 -22.25 -5.91 8.82
CA ASP A 246 -22.81 -4.97 9.77
C ASP A 246 -23.19 -3.64 9.09
N LEU A 247 -22.36 -3.18 8.15
CA LEU A 247 -22.57 -1.92 7.44
C LEU A 247 -22.29 -2.07 5.95
N ARG A 248 -23.08 -1.35 5.15
CA ARG A 248 -22.86 -1.12 3.72
C ARG A 248 -22.97 0.37 3.45
N TRP A 249 -21.99 0.93 2.77
CA TRP A 249 -21.95 2.35 2.45
C TRP A 249 -21.37 2.58 1.06
N ASP A 250 -21.86 3.61 0.37
CA ASP A 250 -21.29 4.04 -0.91
C ASP A 250 -21.48 5.55 -1.10
N PRO A 251 -20.43 6.29 -1.49
CA PRO A 251 -20.50 7.74 -1.69
C PRO A 251 -21.54 8.14 -2.74
N ARG A 252 -21.77 7.29 -3.75
CA ARG A 252 -22.71 7.56 -4.86
C ARG A 252 -24.17 7.59 -4.40
N ARG A 253 -24.50 6.98 -3.26
CA ARG A 253 -25.86 6.99 -2.68
C ARG A 253 -26.10 8.19 -1.78
N ASP A 254 -25.08 8.59 -1.03
CA ASP A 254 -25.19 9.68 -0.04
C ASP A 254 -24.96 11.06 -0.64
N ALA A 255 -24.39 11.16 -1.85
CA ALA A 255 -24.14 12.41 -2.56
C ALA A 255 -25.41 13.21 -2.99
N GLY A 256 -26.61 12.86 -2.50
CA GLY A 256 -27.77 13.76 -2.51
C GLY A 256 -28.09 14.43 -3.86
N GLY A 257 -28.18 13.65 -4.95
CA GLY A 257 -28.49 14.17 -6.29
C GLY A 257 -27.28 14.70 -7.08
N ALA A 258 -26.11 14.88 -6.47
CA ALA A 258 -24.85 15.11 -7.20
C ALA A 258 -24.29 13.81 -7.83
N ALA A 259 -24.94 12.67 -7.60
CA ALA A 259 -24.61 11.41 -8.26
C ALA A 259 -24.87 11.43 -9.78
N GLU A 260 -25.66 12.39 -10.31
CA GLU A 260 -25.74 12.63 -11.76
C GLU A 260 -24.39 13.15 -12.33
N ASP A 261 -23.50 13.69 -11.48
CA ASP A 261 -22.14 14.12 -11.81
C ASP A 261 -21.05 13.13 -11.36
N ALA A 262 -21.41 11.90 -10.94
CA ALA A 262 -20.42 10.84 -10.66
C ALA A 262 -19.72 10.43 -11.97
N THR A 263 -18.62 11.11 -12.30
CA THR A 263 -17.92 10.98 -13.59
C THR A 263 -17.29 9.59 -13.85
N ASP A 264 -17.09 8.75 -12.83
CA ASP A 264 -16.64 7.35 -12.98
C ASP A 264 -17.60 6.42 -12.23
N THR A 265 -18.61 5.90 -12.93
CA THR A 265 -19.69 5.07 -12.37
C THR A 265 -19.21 3.73 -11.80
N ASP A 266 -18.02 3.29 -12.22
CA ASP A 266 -17.44 2.02 -11.78
C ASP A 266 -16.60 2.18 -10.53
N ARG A 267 -16.05 3.38 -10.26
CA ARG A 267 -15.15 3.59 -9.13
C ARG A 267 -15.88 4.07 -7.90
N SER A 268 -15.60 3.43 -6.76
CA SER A 268 -16.18 3.80 -5.48
C SER A 268 -15.11 4.20 -4.47
N VAL A 269 -14.64 3.27 -3.62
CA VAL A 269 -13.70 3.59 -2.53
C VAL A 269 -12.30 3.05 -2.82
N GLY A 270 -11.30 3.92 -2.69
CA GLY A 270 -9.89 3.61 -2.90
C GLY A 270 -9.18 2.99 -1.70
N ASP A 271 -9.54 3.45 -0.50
CA ASP A 271 -8.91 3.03 0.75
C ASP A 271 -9.81 3.31 1.97
N VAL A 272 -9.56 2.63 3.08
CA VAL A 272 -10.32 2.77 4.32
C VAL A 272 -9.45 2.59 5.57
N ALA A 273 -9.72 3.40 6.58
CA ALA A 273 -9.16 3.25 7.93
C ALA A 273 -10.27 3.31 8.99
N LEU A 274 -10.08 2.63 10.12
CA LEU A 274 -11.00 2.70 11.24
C LEU A 274 -10.55 3.79 12.21
N THR A 275 -11.53 4.53 12.73
CA THR A 275 -11.34 5.44 13.85
C THR A 275 -12.04 4.85 15.09
N PRO A 276 -11.76 5.37 16.30
CA PRO A 276 -12.53 5.00 17.49
C PRO A 276 -14.04 5.21 17.31
N ASP A 277 -14.42 6.23 16.54
CA ASP A 277 -15.81 6.68 16.39
C ASP A 277 -16.48 6.20 15.09
N GLY A 278 -15.76 5.54 14.20
CA GLY A 278 -16.30 5.10 12.91
C GLY A 278 -15.22 4.77 11.89
N TYR A 279 -15.26 5.44 10.74
CA TYR A 279 -14.47 5.11 9.56
C TYR A 279 -13.97 6.37 8.84
N ALA A 280 -12.79 6.30 8.26
CA ALA A 280 -12.27 7.28 7.32
C ALA A 280 -12.13 6.63 5.94
N VAL A 281 -12.63 7.29 4.90
CA VAL A 281 -12.81 6.68 3.57
C VAL A 281 -12.25 7.60 2.48
N ALA A 282 -11.36 7.07 1.65
CA ALA A 282 -10.86 7.75 0.46
C ALA A 282 -11.76 7.41 -0.74
N SER A 283 -12.61 8.35 -1.17
CA SER A 283 -13.53 8.15 -2.29
C SER A 283 -12.86 8.50 -3.62
N HIS A 284 -12.99 7.57 -4.56
CA HIS A 284 -12.63 7.77 -5.96
C HIS A 284 -13.83 8.13 -6.85
N ALA A 285 -15.07 7.88 -6.39
CA ALA A 285 -16.29 8.17 -7.13
C ALA A 285 -16.47 9.67 -7.37
N ASP A 286 -16.31 10.43 -6.28
CA ASP A 286 -16.54 11.87 -6.21
C ASP A 286 -15.31 12.63 -5.72
N ARG A 287 -14.19 11.93 -5.49
CA ARG A 287 -12.86 12.49 -5.19
C ARG A 287 -12.76 13.17 -3.82
N HIS A 288 -13.62 12.78 -2.86
CA HIS A 288 -13.62 13.31 -1.50
C HIS A 288 -12.94 12.37 -0.50
N GLY A 289 -12.51 12.93 0.63
CA GLY A 289 -12.25 12.16 1.86
C GLY A 289 -13.46 12.25 2.79
N TYR A 290 -13.96 11.13 3.30
CA TYR A 290 -15.11 11.09 4.20
C TYR A 290 -14.70 10.62 5.59
N LEU A 291 -15.29 11.25 6.62
CA LEU A 291 -15.38 10.69 7.96
C LEU A 291 -16.83 10.23 8.18
N LEU A 292 -16.97 8.97 8.57
CA LEU A 292 -18.24 8.32 8.85
C LEU A 292 -18.29 7.94 10.33
N ASP A 293 -19.45 8.02 10.96
CA ASP A 293 -19.67 7.38 12.26
C ASP A 293 -19.83 5.86 12.14
N ARG A 294 -20.08 5.18 13.26
CA ARG A 294 -20.25 3.72 13.31
C ARG A 294 -21.46 3.21 12.51
N ASP A 295 -22.48 4.04 12.35
CA ASP A 295 -23.70 3.74 11.61
C ASP A 295 -23.57 4.10 10.11
N GLY A 296 -22.39 4.59 9.71
CA GLY A 296 -22.08 4.98 8.34
C GLY A 296 -22.60 6.36 7.94
N GLN A 297 -23.04 7.19 8.89
CA GLN A 297 -23.45 8.55 8.58
C GLN A 297 -22.22 9.44 8.38
N VAL A 298 -22.25 10.28 7.34
CA VAL A 298 -21.19 11.26 7.08
C VAL A 298 -21.18 12.32 8.18
N THR A 299 -20.09 12.38 8.94
CA THR A 299 -19.87 13.39 9.98
C THR A 299 -19.01 14.55 9.49
N ALA A 300 -18.10 14.27 8.55
CA ALA A 300 -17.33 15.30 7.85
C ALA A 300 -16.93 14.84 6.45
N MET A 301 -16.64 15.83 5.59
CA MET A 301 -16.19 15.63 4.22
C MET A 301 -15.08 16.63 3.91
N LEU A 302 -13.99 16.12 3.32
CA LEU A 302 -12.89 16.90 2.76
C LEU A 302 -13.02 16.90 1.24
N ASP A 303 -13.10 18.10 0.64
CA ASP A 303 -12.81 18.24 -0.78
C ASP A 303 -11.32 17.95 -1.00
N ALA A 304 -11.07 16.76 -1.54
CA ALA A 304 -9.76 16.16 -1.66
C ALA A 304 -9.24 16.20 -3.11
N GLY A 305 -10.03 16.70 -4.06
CA GLY A 305 -9.64 16.65 -5.46
C GLY A 305 -10.72 16.95 -6.48
N ALA A 306 -11.73 17.75 -6.14
CA ALA A 306 -12.77 18.15 -7.07
C ALA A 306 -12.21 18.65 -8.41
N THR A 307 -12.96 18.47 -9.49
CA THR A 307 -12.53 18.96 -10.80
C THR A 307 -12.48 20.48 -10.79
N ILE A 308 -11.32 21.05 -11.11
CA ILE A 308 -11.09 22.49 -11.22
C ILE A 308 -10.41 22.83 -12.54
N GLU A 309 -10.55 24.07 -12.97
CA GLU A 309 -9.82 24.62 -14.11
C GLU A 309 -8.43 25.08 -13.66
N CYS A 310 -7.38 24.56 -14.31
CA CYS A 310 -5.99 24.86 -13.99
C CYS A 310 -5.23 25.30 -15.25
N GLY A 311 -4.33 26.28 -15.10
CA GLY A 311 -3.49 26.75 -16.20
C GLY A 311 -2.50 25.68 -16.68
N VAL A 312 -2.20 25.69 -17.97
CA VAL A 312 -1.11 24.90 -18.56
C VAL A 312 0.12 25.78 -18.83
N PRO A 313 1.36 25.27 -18.70
CA PRO A 313 2.58 26.07 -18.88
C PRO A 313 2.71 26.74 -20.26
N GLU A 314 2.15 26.13 -21.32
CA GLU A 314 2.22 26.62 -22.70
C GLU A 314 1.11 27.65 -23.03
N GLY A 315 0.25 27.98 -22.07
CA GLY A 315 -0.89 28.88 -22.23
C GLY A 315 -2.21 28.13 -22.46
N GLY A 316 -3.28 28.64 -21.84
CA GLY A 316 -4.60 27.98 -21.79
C GLY A 316 -4.89 27.34 -20.44
N THR A 317 -5.96 26.57 -20.36
CA THR A 317 -6.43 25.89 -19.16
C THR A 317 -6.94 24.50 -19.50
N ASP A 318 -6.76 23.56 -18.57
CA ASP A 318 -7.38 22.25 -18.60
C ASP A 318 -8.24 22.07 -17.35
N ARG A 319 -9.35 21.35 -17.48
CA ARG A 319 -10.10 20.84 -16.33
C ARG A 319 -9.41 19.58 -15.83
N VAL A 320 -8.96 19.62 -14.58
CA VAL A 320 -8.20 18.55 -13.96
C VAL A 320 -8.73 18.24 -12.57
N TYR A 321 -8.47 17.02 -12.13
CA TYR A 321 -8.86 16.53 -10.83
C TYR A 321 -7.74 15.71 -10.19
N ALA A 322 -7.81 15.56 -8.87
CA ALA A 322 -7.03 14.59 -8.10
C ALA A 322 -7.99 13.72 -7.30
N TYR A 323 -7.48 12.77 -6.52
CA TYR A 323 -8.29 12.08 -5.51
C TYR A 323 -7.37 11.50 -4.44
N PRO A 324 -7.90 11.29 -3.21
CA PRO A 324 -7.17 10.60 -2.17
C PRO A 324 -6.99 9.13 -2.56
N ASN A 325 -5.75 8.65 -2.56
CA ASN A 325 -5.43 7.26 -2.84
C ASN A 325 -5.36 6.40 -1.57
N HIS A 326 -4.89 7.00 -0.47
CA HIS A 326 -4.69 6.32 0.79
C HIS A 326 -5.26 7.13 1.94
N VAL A 327 -5.72 6.44 2.96
CA VAL A 327 -6.17 7.03 4.23
C VAL A 327 -5.59 6.24 5.39
N VAL A 328 -5.06 6.96 6.38
CA VAL A 328 -4.64 6.35 7.66
C VAL A 328 -5.36 7.06 8.79
N ALA A 329 -5.66 6.31 9.83
CA ALA A 329 -6.27 6.83 11.05
C ALA A 329 -5.44 6.40 12.27
N THR A 330 -5.37 7.30 13.23
CA THR A 330 -4.84 7.09 14.57
C THR A 330 -5.93 7.39 15.58
N GLU A 331 -5.64 7.25 16.87
CA GLU A 331 -6.57 7.64 17.93
C GLU A 331 -7.01 9.11 17.81
N ASP A 332 -6.13 10.00 17.33
CA ASP A 332 -6.36 11.45 17.36
C ASP A 332 -6.50 12.13 15.99
N ARG A 333 -6.07 11.46 14.91
CA ARG A 333 -5.93 12.08 13.59
C ARG A 333 -6.29 11.13 12.45
N VAL A 334 -6.74 11.73 11.36
CA VAL A 334 -6.91 11.08 10.06
C VAL A 334 -6.04 11.80 9.04
N VAL A 335 -5.33 11.04 8.19
CA VAL A 335 -4.51 11.62 7.11
C VAL A 335 -4.91 11.02 5.78
N PHE A 336 -5.20 11.88 4.81
CA PHE A 336 -5.43 11.50 3.42
C PHE A 336 -4.18 11.80 2.59
N VAL A 337 -3.77 10.85 1.73
CA VAL A 337 -2.64 11.00 0.81
C VAL A 337 -3.15 10.97 -0.63
N HIS A 338 -2.89 12.03 -1.37
CA HIS A 338 -3.42 12.26 -2.72
C HIS A 338 -2.53 11.70 -3.81
N GLY A 339 -3.18 11.24 -4.88
CA GLY A 339 -2.53 10.75 -6.09
C GLY A 339 -2.14 11.85 -7.07
N ASN A 340 -2.15 11.48 -8.36
CA ASN A 340 -1.81 12.38 -9.46
C ASN A 340 -2.94 13.33 -9.80
N THR A 341 -2.57 14.38 -10.53
CA THR A 341 -3.48 15.10 -11.39
C THR A 341 -3.89 14.23 -12.58
N PHE A 342 -5.18 14.22 -12.91
CA PHE A 342 -5.74 13.63 -14.13
C PHE A 342 -6.56 14.68 -14.86
N PRO A 343 -6.52 14.72 -16.20
CA PRO A 343 -7.46 15.56 -16.94
C PRO A 343 -8.85 14.96 -16.92
N GLU A 344 -9.86 15.82 -16.95
CA GLU A 344 -11.25 15.41 -17.17
C GLU A 344 -11.43 14.79 -18.56
N GLU A 345 -10.75 15.35 -19.56
CA GLU A 345 -10.78 14.85 -20.95
C GLU A 345 -9.41 14.32 -21.41
N GLY A 346 -9.42 13.20 -22.14
CA GLY A 346 -8.20 12.62 -22.72
C GLY A 346 -7.38 11.78 -21.74
N ARG A 347 -6.07 11.70 -21.97
CA ARG A 347 -5.16 10.82 -21.20
C ARG A 347 -3.99 11.55 -20.54
N GLU A 348 -3.70 12.76 -20.96
CA GLU A 348 -2.52 13.53 -20.55
C GLU A 348 -2.88 15.01 -20.45
N THR A 349 -2.24 15.71 -19.51
CA THR A 349 -2.38 17.15 -19.29
C THR A 349 -1.10 17.68 -18.68
N ALA A 350 -0.75 18.93 -19.00
CA ALA A 350 0.34 19.65 -18.35
C ALA A 350 -0.13 20.47 -17.13
N ALA A 351 -1.45 20.61 -16.92
CA ALA A 351 -2.02 21.28 -15.76
C ALA A 351 -1.85 20.43 -14.49
N ARG A 352 -1.88 21.11 -13.34
CA ARG A 352 -1.61 20.53 -12.02
C ARG A 352 -2.68 20.91 -11.03
N HIS A 353 -3.33 19.91 -10.48
CA HIS A 353 -4.24 20.07 -9.37
C HIS A 353 -3.43 20.41 -8.09
N PRO A 354 -3.79 21.43 -7.29
CA PRO A 354 -3.07 21.79 -6.06
C PRO A 354 -3.03 20.70 -4.99
N ALA A 355 -3.90 19.70 -5.09
CA ALA A 355 -3.91 18.54 -4.20
C ALA A 355 -3.00 17.39 -4.68
N GLU A 356 -2.47 17.43 -5.91
CA GLU A 356 -1.57 16.38 -6.43
C GLU A 356 -0.39 16.16 -5.49
N HIS A 357 -0.13 14.90 -5.13
CA HIS A 357 1.00 14.50 -4.29
C HIS A 357 1.07 15.25 -2.97
N THR A 358 -0.06 15.38 -2.28
CA THR A 358 -0.12 16.00 -0.95
C THR A 358 -0.65 15.04 0.11
N ALA A 359 -0.20 15.22 1.35
CA ALA A 359 -0.81 14.64 2.53
C ALA A 359 -1.59 15.73 3.28
N VAL A 360 -2.80 15.42 3.73
CA VAL A 360 -3.68 16.34 4.47
C VAL A 360 -4.10 15.68 5.78
N GLY A 361 -3.73 16.29 6.91
CA GLY A 361 -4.10 15.84 8.25
C GLY A 361 -5.34 16.54 8.77
N LEU A 362 -6.29 15.76 9.28
CA LEU A 362 -7.55 16.19 9.88
C LEU A 362 -7.63 15.73 11.34
N ALA A 363 -8.36 16.50 12.15
CA ALA A 363 -8.96 15.97 13.37
C ALA A 363 -10.22 15.15 13.04
N HIS A 364 -10.71 14.35 13.99
CA HIS A 364 -11.91 13.50 13.80
C HIS A 364 -13.21 14.29 13.59
N ASP A 365 -13.22 15.59 13.92
CA ASP A 365 -14.32 16.49 13.57
C ASP A 365 -14.26 17.03 12.12
N GLY A 366 -13.28 16.57 11.34
CA GLY A 366 -13.04 17.02 9.96
C GLY A 366 -12.21 18.30 9.84
N THR A 367 -11.83 18.94 10.95
CA THR A 367 -11.02 20.15 10.90
C THR A 367 -9.64 19.86 10.36
N ARG A 368 -9.31 20.45 9.21
CA ARG A 368 -7.96 20.39 8.63
C ARG A 368 -6.95 21.07 9.55
N ARG A 369 -5.89 20.32 9.89
CA ARG A 369 -4.79 20.78 10.74
C ARG A 369 -3.58 21.21 9.95
N TRP A 370 -3.21 20.42 8.94
CA TRP A 370 -2.03 20.66 8.13
C TRP A 370 -2.19 20.08 6.72
N GLN A 371 -1.35 20.55 5.80
CA GLN A 371 -1.14 19.95 4.48
C GLN A 371 0.35 19.99 4.19
N ALA A 372 0.88 18.90 3.64
CA ALA A 372 2.27 18.77 3.28
C ALA A 372 2.41 18.21 1.86
N ASP A 373 3.46 18.64 1.16
CA ASP A 373 3.86 18.07 -0.12
C ASP A 373 4.62 16.76 0.09
N VAL A 374 4.25 15.72 -0.65
CA VAL A 374 4.94 14.42 -0.66
C VAL A 374 5.76 14.21 -1.94
N GLY A 375 5.50 15.00 -2.99
CA GLY A 375 6.32 15.12 -4.20
C GLY A 375 6.20 13.99 -5.23
N GLY A 376 5.46 12.92 -4.95
CA GLY A 376 5.25 11.85 -5.92
C GLY A 376 4.16 10.86 -5.53
N PHE A 377 3.96 9.88 -6.40
CA PHE A 377 2.89 8.91 -6.27
C PHE A 377 3.22 7.82 -5.24
N ALA A 378 2.25 7.47 -4.41
CA ALA A 378 2.38 6.38 -3.43
C ALA A 378 1.60 5.14 -3.86
N HIS A 379 2.25 3.97 -3.91
CA HIS A 379 1.58 2.70 -4.19
C HIS A 379 0.81 2.12 -2.99
N HIS A 380 1.26 2.46 -1.79
CA HIS A 380 0.64 2.18 -0.50
C HIS A 380 1.30 3.12 0.51
N VAL A 381 0.85 3.08 1.76
CA VAL A 381 1.50 3.75 2.89
C VAL A 381 1.61 2.78 4.07
N ASP A 382 2.39 3.14 5.08
CA ASP A 382 2.37 2.47 6.38
C ASP A 382 2.37 3.52 7.50
N ALA A 383 1.63 3.28 8.57
CA ALA A 383 1.50 4.22 9.68
C ALA A 383 1.53 3.52 11.03
N ARG A 384 2.38 4.01 11.93
CA ARG A 384 2.61 3.49 13.29
C ARG A 384 2.98 4.62 14.24
N ALA A 385 2.49 4.56 15.48
CA ALA A 385 2.79 5.47 16.60
C ALA A 385 3.02 6.95 16.20
N GLY A 386 2.06 7.54 15.47
CA GLY A 386 2.10 8.96 15.09
C GLY A 386 3.00 9.30 13.90
N ARG A 387 3.58 8.31 13.20
CA ARG A 387 4.29 8.51 11.93
C ARG A 387 3.57 7.85 10.77
N LEU A 388 3.69 8.47 9.61
CA LEU A 388 3.24 7.97 8.32
C LEU A 388 4.43 7.90 7.37
N ALA A 389 4.74 6.70 6.87
CA ALA A 389 5.73 6.47 5.84
C ALA A 389 5.06 6.33 4.47
N ILE A 390 5.54 7.11 3.51
CA ILE A 390 5.01 7.20 2.15
C ILE A 390 6.15 6.88 1.17
N PRO A 391 6.13 5.71 0.50
CA PRO A 391 7.06 5.41 -0.56
C PRO A 391 6.72 6.30 -1.75
N VAL A 392 7.69 7.10 -2.18
CA VAL A 392 7.54 8.06 -3.26
C VAL A 392 8.10 7.45 -4.53
N ALA A 393 7.16 7.15 -5.40
CA ALA A 393 7.39 6.82 -6.78
C ALA A 393 7.44 8.10 -7.62
N GLN A 394 8.01 8.03 -8.83
CA GLN A 394 8.23 9.22 -9.67
C GLN A 394 6.96 10.04 -9.96
N HIS A 395 7.16 11.32 -10.25
CA HIS A 395 6.18 12.15 -10.92
C HIS A 395 6.06 11.71 -12.40
N PHE A 396 4.86 11.33 -12.87
CA PHE A 396 4.65 10.82 -14.24
C PHE A 396 5.02 11.83 -15.34
N ARG A 397 4.91 13.12 -15.02
CA ARG A 397 5.19 14.26 -15.91
C ARG A 397 6.65 14.69 -15.85
N ASP A 398 7.09 15.25 -14.72
CA ASP A 398 8.44 15.83 -14.57
C ASP A 398 9.55 14.80 -14.60
N ARG A 399 9.26 13.54 -14.23
CA ARG A 399 10.24 12.45 -14.23
C ARG A 399 11.49 12.83 -13.44
N ASP A 400 11.27 13.60 -12.36
CA ASP A 400 12.32 14.15 -11.53
C ASP A 400 12.89 13.06 -10.61
N PRO A 401 14.15 12.62 -10.78
CA PRO A 401 14.74 11.65 -9.89
C PRO A 401 14.93 12.20 -8.47
N ASP A 402 14.93 13.53 -8.25
CA ASP A 402 15.10 14.10 -6.93
C ASP A 402 13.92 13.80 -6.01
N VAL A 403 12.73 13.46 -6.52
CA VAL A 403 11.60 13.14 -5.64
C VAL A 403 11.67 11.74 -5.04
N HIS A 404 12.49 10.86 -5.62
CA HIS A 404 12.58 9.45 -5.26
C HIS A 404 12.94 9.21 -3.77
N GLY A 405 12.38 8.13 -3.22
CA GLY A 405 12.66 7.67 -1.86
C GLY A 405 11.41 7.62 -1.00
N VAL A 406 11.53 7.92 0.29
CA VAL A 406 10.43 7.85 1.26
C VAL A 406 10.21 9.22 1.90
N ARG A 407 8.95 9.58 2.14
CA ARG A 407 8.57 10.66 3.06
C ARG A 407 8.10 10.06 4.36
N VAL A 408 8.63 10.56 5.46
CA VAL A 408 8.20 10.22 6.81
C VAL A 408 7.56 11.47 7.40
N VAL A 409 6.26 11.39 7.63
CA VAL A 409 5.42 12.50 8.06
C VAL A 409 5.05 12.30 9.53
N ASP A 410 5.21 13.36 10.33
CA ASP A 410 4.57 13.45 11.64
C ASP A 410 3.06 13.65 11.46
N ILE A 411 2.26 12.75 12.02
CA ILE A 411 0.80 12.78 11.84
C ILE A 411 0.18 13.97 12.58
N ASP A 412 0.82 14.48 13.64
CA ASP A 412 0.25 15.56 14.45
C ASP A 412 0.42 16.94 13.81
N ASP A 413 1.60 17.23 13.28
CA ASP A 413 1.93 18.56 12.75
C ASP A 413 2.25 18.61 11.25
N GLY A 414 2.36 17.46 10.59
CA GLY A 414 2.65 17.37 9.16
C GLY A 414 4.12 17.58 8.81
N ALA A 415 5.04 17.60 9.78
CA ALA A 415 6.46 17.75 9.52
C ALA A 415 6.99 16.57 8.67
N VAL A 416 7.64 16.89 7.55
CA VAL A 416 8.12 15.89 6.58
C VAL A 416 9.63 15.74 6.66
N ARG A 417 10.08 14.48 6.79
CA ARG A 417 11.47 14.08 6.60
C ARG A 417 11.61 13.28 5.31
N LYS A 418 12.62 13.59 4.50
CA LYS A 418 12.94 12.88 3.26
C LYS A 418 14.06 11.87 3.49
N ARG A 419 13.89 10.66 2.98
CA ARG A 419 14.94 9.65 2.82
C ARG A 419 15.07 9.34 1.33
N ALA A 420 16.16 9.78 0.71
CA ALA A 420 16.33 9.69 -0.74
C ALA A 420 16.77 8.29 -1.19
N THR A 421 16.39 7.92 -2.41
CA THR A 421 16.89 6.75 -3.15
C THR A 421 17.17 7.15 -4.59
N ALA A 422 18.05 6.42 -5.28
CA ALA A 422 18.35 6.72 -6.68
C ALA A 422 17.17 6.33 -7.59
N GLY A 423 16.57 5.17 -7.37
CA GLY A 423 15.36 4.68 -8.03
C GLY A 423 14.08 4.97 -7.25
N VAL A 424 12.94 4.57 -7.79
CA VAL A 424 11.63 4.81 -7.16
C VAL A 424 11.42 3.91 -5.95
N SER A 425 10.86 4.44 -4.86
CA SER A 425 10.42 3.59 -3.74
C SER A 425 9.02 3.06 -4.02
N THR A 426 8.84 1.74 -3.93
CA THR A 426 7.56 1.08 -4.27
C THR A 426 6.89 0.37 -3.11
N ALA A 427 7.64 0.05 -2.06
CA ALA A 427 7.13 -0.50 -0.82
C ALA A 427 7.85 0.10 0.40
N VAL A 428 7.14 0.22 1.53
CA VAL A 428 7.67 0.74 2.79
C VAL A 428 7.10 -0.03 3.98
N ALA A 429 7.80 -0.04 5.11
CA ALA A 429 7.26 -0.51 6.39
C ALA A 429 7.97 0.19 7.54
N LEU A 430 7.22 0.45 8.62
CA LEU A 430 7.70 0.94 9.90
C LEU A 430 7.76 -0.21 10.90
N ASP A 431 8.77 -0.22 11.76
CA ASP A 431 8.79 -1.12 12.92
C ASP A 431 7.76 -0.68 13.98
N ALA A 432 7.48 -1.56 14.94
CA ALA A 432 6.53 -1.30 16.01
C ALA A 432 6.92 -0.09 16.89
N THR A 433 8.22 0.15 17.06
CA THR A 433 8.75 1.28 17.85
C THR A 433 8.95 2.55 17.03
N VAL A 434 8.77 2.45 15.71
CA VAL A 434 8.93 3.56 14.74
C VAL A 434 10.33 4.18 14.80
N SER A 435 11.31 3.33 15.09
CA SER A 435 12.74 3.64 15.09
C SER A 435 13.39 3.36 13.73
N THR A 436 12.73 2.54 12.89
CA THR A 436 13.27 2.06 11.62
C THR A 436 12.24 2.19 10.50
N VAL A 437 12.69 2.69 9.35
CA VAL A 437 11.97 2.64 8.08
C VAL A 437 12.67 1.63 7.19
N ALA A 438 11.94 0.61 6.73
CA ALA A 438 12.36 -0.26 5.65
C ALA A 438 11.67 0.13 4.35
N ALA A 439 12.38 0.16 3.23
CA ALA A 439 11.76 0.42 1.93
C ALA A 439 12.41 -0.38 0.80
N VAL A 440 11.61 -0.68 -0.23
CA VAL A 440 12.09 -1.29 -1.47
C VAL A 440 12.25 -0.21 -2.52
N GLU A 441 13.48 -0.03 -2.99
CA GLU A 441 13.84 0.73 -4.20
C GLU A 441 13.71 -0.19 -5.41
N GLU A 442 13.14 0.31 -6.50
CA GLU A 442 13.15 -0.35 -7.79
C GLU A 442 13.76 0.54 -8.89
N PRO A 443 14.47 -0.05 -9.86
CA PRO A 443 15.01 0.71 -10.97
C PRO A 443 13.89 1.25 -11.86
N VAL A 444 14.12 2.38 -12.51
CA VAL A 444 13.13 3.03 -13.39
C VAL A 444 13.77 3.55 -14.67
N THR A 445 13.05 3.46 -15.79
CA THR A 445 13.53 3.97 -17.09
C THR A 445 12.51 4.92 -17.71
N TYR A 446 12.98 6.11 -18.09
CA TYR A 446 12.17 7.12 -18.76
C TYR A 446 12.18 6.91 -20.28
N HIS A 447 11.05 7.17 -20.94
CA HIS A 447 10.89 6.91 -22.37
C HIS A 447 11.49 8.01 -23.29
N ASP A 448 12.07 9.07 -22.72
CA ASP A 448 12.48 10.32 -23.39
C ASP A 448 14.00 10.52 -23.55
N GLY A 449 14.82 9.47 -23.34
CA GLY A 449 16.16 9.42 -23.94
C GLY A 449 17.36 9.57 -23.02
N ALA A 450 17.20 9.59 -21.69
CA ALA A 450 18.29 9.17 -20.82
C ALA A 450 18.41 7.64 -20.89
N ALA A 451 19.43 7.14 -21.60
CA ALA A 451 19.62 5.71 -21.84
C ALA A 451 19.96 4.90 -20.57
N ALA A 452 20.31 5.56 -19.46
CA ALA A 452 20.59 4.92 -18.18
C ALA A 452 19.32 4.95 -17.31
N GLY A 453 18.88 3.77 -16.86
CA GLY A 453 17.85 3.70 -15.81
C GLY A 453 18.37 4.30 -14.50
N HIS A 454 17.46 4.83 -13.68
CA HIS A 454 17.79 5.32 -12.35
C HIS A 454 17.57 4.22 -11.33
N GLY A 455 18.52 4.11 -10.40
CA GLY A 455 18.43 3.21 -9.26
C GLY A 455 18.66 1.74 -9.56
N ALA A 456 18.42 0.94 -8.53
CA ALA A 456 18.60 -0.50 -8.54
C ALA A 456 17.57 -1.18 -7.63
N TYR A 457 17.48 -2.51 -7.72
CA TYR A 457 16.54 -3.26 -6.89
C TYR A 457 17.15 -3.54 -5.52
N ARG A 458 16.73 -2.76 -4.51
CA ARG A 458 17.40 -2.69 -3.21
C ARG A 458 16.43 -2.59 -2.04
N LEU A 459 16.81 -3.16 -0.91
CA LEU A 459 16.22 -2.88 0.39
C LEU A 459 17.00 -1.75 1.06
N HIS A 460 16.30 -0.75 1.58
CA HIS A 460 16.85 0.36 2.34
C HIS A 460 16.34 0.30 3.78
N LEU A 461 17.22 0.49 4.76
CA LEU A 461 16.87 0.62 6.17
C LEU A 461 17.41 1.95 6.72
N TRP A 462 16.55 2.79 7.27
CA TRP A 462 16.92 4.04 7.92
C TRP A 462 16.52 4.07 9.39
N GLY A 463 17.37 4.64 10.26
CA GLY A 463 17.00 5.07 11.60
C GLY A 463 16.19 6.38 11.58
N LEU A 464 15.20 6.51 12.48
CA LEU A 464 14.31 7.67 12.61
C LEU A 464 14.61 8.62 13.77
#